data_AF-A0A7I8JQJ7-F1
#
_entry.id   AF-A0A7I8JQJ7-F1
#
_cell.length_a   1.000
_cell.length_b   1.000
_cell.length_c   1.000
_cell.angle_alpha   90.00
_cell.angle_beta   90.00
_cell.angle_gamma   90.00
#
_symmetry.space_group_name_H-M   'P 1'
#
loop_
_entity.id
_entity.type
_entity.pdbx_description
1 polymer ?
#
loop_
_entity_poly.entity_id
_entity_poly.type
_entity_poly.pdbx_seq_one_letter_code
_entity_poly.pdbx_strand_id
1 'polypeptide(L)'
;MEAPEEDSQAAVADGEDAPPAQKLSKNARKKQQKQEFREKRKAERKAAEKEKKKRELERKRREWDEKLAGASEEERVRLVESRREARRERMEQRSEEREMKIARLRGATEVGQKLVLDLEFGHLMSPSEIHSLVHQVMYCYAVNGKSTSPAHLWLTGCTGEIDSQLKKLPGYEKWIIERESRSYIDALHHEKENMVYLTADAEVELHELDLKKIYIIGGLVDRNRWKGITQRKAKEQGYSLQSFHWRVLTVNQVVEILLKFLETKDWKASFFKVIPQRKICEEEPESRNEDA
;
A
#
# COMPACT_ATOMS: atom_id res chain seq x y z
N MET A 1 -13.39 32.90 76.39
CA MET A 1 -12.69 34.19 76.61
C MET A 1 -11.25 33.98 76.23
N GLU A 2 -10.73 34.92 75.43
CA GLU A 2 -9.32 35.32 75.25
C GLU A 2 -8.27 34.27 74.82
N ALA A 3 -7.92 34.31 73.52
CA ALA A 3 -6.68 34.86 72.91
C ALA A 3 -5.28 34.44 73.47
N PRO A 4 -4.15 34.72 72.75
CA PRO A 4 -3.50 33.80 71.80
C PRO A 4 -1.94 33.76 71.93
N GLU A 5 -1.27 33.16 70.92
CA GLU A 5 0.17 33.32 70.51
C GLU A 5 1.25 32.83 71.52
N GLU A 6 2.43 32.33 71.15
CA GLU A 6 3.21 32.30 69.91
C GLU A 6 4.32 31.23 70.03
N ASP A 7 5.03 31.02 68.91
CA ASP A 7 6.40 30.50 68.77
C ASP A 7 6.59 28.98 68.57
N SER A 8 6.88 28.60 67.32
CA SER A 8 7.29 27.25 66.91
C SER A 8 8.65 27.31 66.23
N GLN A 9 9.66 26.74 66.89
CA GLN A 9 10.94 26.37 66.30
C GLN A 9 10.94 24.90 65.83
N ALA A 10 11.73 24.68 64.77
CA ALA A 10 12.38 23.45 64.31
C ALA A 10 11.52 22.39 63.58
N ALA A 11 11.86 22.12 62.31
CA ALA A 11 12.70 20.97 61.95
C ALA A 11 12.90 20.89 60.43
N VAL A 12 14.15 20.71 60.02
CA VAL A 12 14.60 20.44 58.66
C VAL A 12 14.33 18.97 58.36
N ALA A 13 13.67 18.66 57.24
CA ALA A 13 13.56 17.31 56.72
C ALA A 13 13.91 17.30 55.23
N ASP A 14 15.04 16.69 54.93
CA ASP A 14 15.54 16.34 53.60
C ASP A 14 14.63 15.33 52.88
N GLY A 15 14.61 15.44 51.55
CA GLY A 15 14.49 14.29 50.66
C GLY A 15 13.19 14.15 49.88
N GLU A 16 13.21 14.56 48.61
CA GLU A 16 12.61 13.79 47.50
C GLU A 16 13.31 14.16 46.19
N ASP A 17 14.35 13.39 45.86
CA ASP A 17 15.12 13.46 44.64
C ASP A 17 14.28 12.87 43.50
N ALA A 18 13.57 13.72 42.76
CA ALA A 18 12.92 13.33 41.52
C ALA A 18 14.00 12.92 40.50
N PRO A 19 13.92 11.73 39.87
CA PRO A 19 14.97 11.28 38.97
C PRO A 19 15.14 12.28 37.82
N PRO A 20 16.36 12.71 37.50
CA PRO A 20 16.59 13.74 36.50
C PRO A 20 16.11 13.21 35.15
N ALA A 21 15.13 13.91 34.56
CA ALA A 21 14.67 13.64 33.20
C ALA A 21 15.89 13.58 32.28
N GLN A 22 16.19 12.38 31.76
CA GLN A 22 17.35 12.15 30.91
C GLN A 22 17.30 13.12 29.72
N LYS A 23 18.18 14.12 29.75
CA LYS A 23 18.27 15.15 28.72
C LYS A 23 18.65 14.46 27.41
N LEU A 24 17.69 14.35 26.49
CA LEU A 24 17.87 13.81 25.13
C LEU A 24 19.19 14.30 24.50
N SER A 25 19.96 13.37 23.96
CA SER A 25 21.22 13.65 23.23
C SER A 25 21.03 14.75 22.17
N LYS A 26 22.08 15.54 21.89
CA LYS A 26 22.07 16.59 20.85
C LYS A 26 21.52 16.07 19.51
N ASN A 27 21.81 14.82 19.16
CA ASN A 27 21.31 14.17 17.95
C ASN A 27 19.81 13.82 18.02
N ALA A 28 19.33 13.39 19.19
CA ALA A 28 17.91 13.08 19.40
C ALA A 28 17.04 14.35 19.35
N ARG A 29 17.50 15.46 19.95
CA ARG A 29 16.84 16.77 19.88
C ARG A 29 16.78 17.31 18.45
N LYS A 30 17.88 17.23 17.70
CA LYS A 30 17.92 17.64 16.28
C LYS A 30 16.97 16.80 15.42
N LYS A 31 16.82 15.50 15.72
CA LYS A 31 15.88 14.60 15.03
C LYS A 31 14.42 14.96 15.35
N GLN A 32 14.09 15.23 16.61
CA GLN A 32 12.75 15.68 17.03
C GLN A 32 12.37 17.02 16.41
N GLN A 33 13.23 18.04 16.49
CA GLN A 33 12.98 19.35 15.87
C GLN A 33 12.76 19.23 14.35
N LYS A 34 13.54 18.38 13.67
CA LYS A 34 13.35 18.10 12.24
C LYS A 34 12.02 17.38 11.96
N GLN A 35 11.57 16.51 12.86
CA GLN A 35 10.28 15.83 12.76
C GLN A 35 9.12 16.81 12.96
N GLU A 36 9.14 17.62 14.02
CA GLU A 36 8.17 18.67 14.30
C GLU A 36 8.08 19.67 13.15
N PHE A 37 9.22 20.11 12.62
CA PHE A 37 9.24 21.00 11.45
C PHE A 37 8.59 20.35 10.22
N ARG A 38 8.86 19.06 9.96
CA ARG A 38 8.23 18.31 8.86
C ARG A 38 6.73 18.16 9.07
N GLU A 39 6.29 17.90 10.31
CA GLU A 39 4.88 17.74 10.66
C GLU A 39 4.12 19.08 10.53
N LYS A 40 4.69 20.17 11.04
CA LYS A 40 4.15 21.53 10.89
C LYS A 40 4.02 21.91 9.42
N ARG A 41 5.10 21.73 8.63
CA ARG A 41 5.08 22.02 7.19
C ARG A 41 4.08 21.14 6.43
N LYS A 42 3.90 19.87 6.83
CA LYS A 42 2.89 18.97 6.26
C LYS A 42 1.47 19.43 6.61
N ALA A 43 1.24 19.89 7.84
CA ALA A 43 -0.03 20.44 8.28
C ALA A 43 -0.38 21.74 7.56
N GLU A 44 0.57 22.68 7.45
CA GLU A 44 0.42 23.94 6.71
C GLU A 44 0.09 23.69 5.24
N ARG A 45 0.82 22.77 4.57
CA ARG A 45 0.52 22.39 3.18
C ARG A 45 -0.89 21.84 3.03
N LYS A 46 -1.33 20.97 3.94
CA LYS A 46 -2.70 20.42 3.93
C LYS A 46 -3.75 21.50 4.15
N ALA A 47 -3.50 22.45 5.07
CA ALA A 47 -4.39 23.57 5.35
C ALA A 47 -4.52 24.48 4.11
N ALA A 48 -3.40 24.86 3.50
CA ALA A 48 -3.38 25.68 2.29
C ALA A 48 -4.09 24.99 1.11
N GLU A 49 -3.90 23.68 0.93
CA GLU A 49 -4.60 22.92 -0.11
C GLU A 49 -6.12 22.87 0.14
N LYS A 50 -6.54 22.69 1.40
CA LYS A 50 -7.95 22.70 1.80
C LYS A 50 -8.59 24.07 1.56
N GLU A 51 -7.88 25.14 1.88
CA GLU A 51 -8.34 26.51 1.65
C GLU A 51 -8.44 26.83 0.15
N LYS A 52 -7.44 26.48 -0.65
CA LYS A 52 -7.48 26.63 -2.10
C LYS A 52 -8.69 25.91 -2.71
N LYS A 53 -8.93 24.66 -2.29
CA LYS A 53 -10.11 23.89 -2.72
C LYS A 53 -11.43 24.56 -2.33
N LYS A 54 -11.51 25.14 -1.13
CA LYS A 54 -12.69 25.89 -0.67
C LYS A 54 -12.93 27.13 -1.54
N ARG A 55 -11.89 27.94 -1.80
CA ARG A 55 -11.96 29.13 -2.66
C ARG A 55 -12.38 28.79 -4.09
N GLU A 56 -11.83 27.71 -4.66
CA GLU A 56 -12.23 27.24 -6.00
C GLU A 56 -13.69 26.77 -6.06
N LEU A 57 -14.18 26.11 -5.02
CA LEU A 57 -15.58 25.68 -4.93
C LEU A 57 -16.53 26.87 -4.81
N GLU A 58 -16.19 27.84 -3.97
CA GLU A 58 -16.94 29.10 -3.81
C GLU A 58 -16.97 29.90 -5.11
N ARG A 59 -15.84 30.01 -5.82
CA ARG A 59 -15.77 30.64 -7.15
C ARG A 59 -16.72 29.96 -8.14
N LYS A 60 -16.66 28.63 -8.26
CA LYS A 60 -17.55 27.86 -9.14
C LYS A 60 -19.02 27.99 -8.78
N ARG A 61 -19.33 28.12 -7.48
CA ARG A 61 -20.70 28.37 -7.01
C ARG A 61 -21.17 29.75 -7.43
N ARG A 62 -20.37 30.79 -7.21
CA ARG A 62 -20.70 32.17 -7.59
C ARG A 62 -20.89 32.30 -9.11
N GLU A 63 -20.00 31.73 -9.92
CA GLU A 63 -20.12 31.71 -11.38
C GLU A 63 -21.42 31.02 -11.85
N TRP A 64 -21.83 29.97 -11.15
CA TRP A 64 -23.10 29.31 -11.42
C TRP A 64 -24.30 30.18 -11.03
N ASP A 65 -24.26 30.82 -9.87
CA ASP A 65 -25.34 31.68 -9.38
C ASP A 65 -25.49 32.92 -10.29
N GLU A 66 -24.38 33.52 -10.75
CA GLU A 66 -24.36 34.61 -11.76
C GLU A 66 -24.93 34.15 -13.11
N LYS A 67 -24.54 32.95 -13.57
CA LYS A 67 -25.07 32.37 -14.82
C LYS A 67 -26.59 32.13 -14.75
N LEU A 68 -27.09 31.68 -13.60
CA LEU A 68 -28.53 31.56 -13.37
C LEU A 68 -29.20 32.95 -13.34
N ALA A 69 -28.62 33.92 -12.64
CA ALA A 69 -29.18 35.26 -12.53
C ALA A 69 -29.36 35.95 -13.90
N GLY A 70 -28.40 35.77 -14.82
CA GLY A 70 -28.44 36.36 -16.17
C GLY A 70 -29.28 35.60 -17.22
N ALA A 71 -29.79 34.41 -16.90
CA ALA A 71 -30.59 33.59 -17.81
C ALA A 71 -32.10 33.88 -17.68
N SER A 72 -32.85 33.65 -18.77
CA SER A 72 -34.32 33.69 -18.73
C SER A 72 -34.90 32.58 -17.84
N GLU A 73 -36.14 32.70 -17.39
CA GLU A 73 -36.75 31.69 -16.51
C GLU A 73 -36.78 30.29 -17.16
N GLU A 74 -37.08 30.22 -18.46
CA GLU A 74 -37.04 28.96 -19.22
C GLU A 74 -35.61 28.39 -19.33
N GLU A 75 -34.61 29.25 -19.51
CA GLU A 75 -33.21 28.84 -19.61
C GLU A 75 -32.63 28.39 -18.26
N ARG A 76 -33.05 29.01 -17.15
CA ARG A 76 -32.71 28.59 -15.78
C ARG A 76 -33.19 27.17 -15.49
N VAL A 77 -34.43 26.85 -15.82
CA VAL A 77 -35.01 25.50 -15.64
C VAL A 77 -34.19 24.49 -16.44
N ARG A 78 -33.93 24.74 -17.73
CA ARG A 78 -33.11 23.84 -18.58
C ARG A 78 -31.70 23.63 -18.03
N LEU A 79 -31.03 24.69 -17.55
CA LEU A 79 -29.67 24.59 -16.99
C LEU A 79 -29.63 23.75 -15.71
N VAL A 80 -30.60 23.92 -14.82
CA VAL A 80 -30.70 23.14 -13.58
C VAL A 80 -30.98 21.67 -13.87
N GLU A 81 -31.90 21.38 -14.79
CA GLU A 81 -32.23 20.02 -15.22
C GLU A 81 -31.02 19.32 -15.86
N SER A 82 -30.37 19.96 -16.83
CA SER A 82 -29.15 19.42 -17.47
C SER A 82 -28.04 19.13 -16.46
N ARG A 83 -27.82 20.00 -15.47
CA ARG A 83 -26.84 19.77 -14.40
C ARG A 83 -27.23 18.59 -13.50
N ARG A 84 -28.53 18.41 -13.23
CA ARG A 84 -29.06 17.30 -12.43
C ARG A 84 -28.93 15.97 -13.17
N GLU A 85 -29.23 15.94 -14.47
CA GLU A 85 -29.05 14.79 -15.35
C GLU A 85 -27.58 14.40 -15.47
N ALA A 86 -26.69 15.35 -15.81
CA ALA A 86 -25.25 15.09 -15.87
C ALA A 86 -24.67 14.64 -14.52
N ARG A 87 -25.30 15.01 -13.39
CA ARG A 87 -24.93 14.46 -12.06
C ARG A 87 -25.44 13.04 -11.88
N ARG A 88 -26.68 12.74 -12.31
CA ARG A 88 -27.28 11.41 -12.27
C ARG A 88 -26.48 10.42 -13.11
N GLU A 89 -26.21 10.75 -14.38
CA GLU A 89 -25.42 9.91 -15.29
C GLU A 89 -24.03 9.61 -14.71
N ARG A 90 -23.33 10.62 -14.17
CA ARG A 90 -22.03 10.41 -13.51
C ARG A 90 -22.11 9.52 -12.28
N MET A 91 -23.21 9.54 -11.54
CA MET A 91 -23.41 8.67 -10.38
C MET A 91 -23.73 7.25 -10.83
N GLU A 92 -24.53 7.09 -11.88
CA GLU A 92 -24.91 5.82 -12.49
C GLU A 92 -23.68 5.12 -13.09
N GLN A 93 -22.91 5.80 -13.94
CA GLN A 93 -21.64 5.30 -14.49
C GLN A 93 -20.69 4.82 -13.38
N ARG A 94 -20.58 5.57 -12.28
CA ARG A 94 -19.75 5.17 -11.13
C ARG A 94 -20.30 3.95 -10.40
N SER A 95 -21.62 3.79 -10.33
CA SER A 95 -22.26 2.62 -9.75
C SER A 95 -21.97 1.40 -10.61
N GLU A 96 -22.20 1.51 -11.91
CA GLU A 96 -21.93 0.45 -12.89
C GLU A 96 -20.46 0.05 -12.90
N GLU A 97 -19.53 1.00 -12.97
CA GLU A 97 -18.08 0.73 -12.87
C GLU A 97 -17.71 -0.01 -11.59
N ARG A 98 -18.35 0.36 -10.46
CA ARG A 98 -18.13 -0.28 -9.17
C ARG A 98 -18.70 -1.70 -9.14
N GLU A 99 -19.88 -1.90 -9.68
CA GLU A 99 -20.53 -3.22 -9.78
C GLU A 99 -19.75 -4.15 -10.68
N MET A 100 -19.34 -3.69 -11.88
CA MET A 100 -18.47 -4.43 -12.78
C MET A 100 -17.14 -4.79 -12.11
N LYS A 101 -16.52 -3.86 -11.38
CA LYS A 101 -15.31 -4.13 -10.61
C LYS A 101 -15.54 -5.23 -9.56
N ILE A 102 -16.64 -5.15 -8.79
CA ILE A 102 -16.97 -6.15 -7.77
C ILE A 102 -17.21 -7.51 -8.41
N ALA A 103 -17.94 -7.56 -9.53
CA ALA A 103 -18.21 -8.78 -10.28
C ALA A 103 -16.91 -9.44 -10.77
N ARG A 104 -15.99 -8.66 -11.38
CA ARG A 104 -14.68 -9.19 -11.82
C ARG A 104 -13.84 -9.72 -10.65
N LEU A 105 -13.79 -8.99 -9.53
CA LEU A 105 -13.03 -9.44 -8.36
C LEU A 105 -13.61 -10.71 -7.73
N ARG A 106 -14.94 -10.84 -7.65
CA ARG A 106 -15.60 -12.07 -7.19
C ARG A 106 -15.41 -13.24 -8.17
N GLY A 107 -15.50 -13.00 -9.47
CA GLY A 107 -15.16 -14.03 -10.46
C GLY A 107 -13.71 -14.50 -10.29
N ALA A 108 -12.79 -13.57 -10.02
CA ALA A 108 -11.40 -13.91 -9.77
C ALA A 108 -11.19 -14.77 -8.51
N THR A 109 -12.05 -14.70 -7.48
CA THR A 109 -11.93 -15.60 -6.31
C THR A 109 -12.25 -17.06 -6.63
N GLU A 110 -12.94 -17.32 -7.75
CA GLU A 110 -13.32 -18.67 -8.16
C GLU A 110 -12.35 -19.26 -9.19
N VAL A 111 -11.95 -18.46 -10.18
CA VAL A 111 -11.18 -18.95 -11.35
C VAL A 111 -9.93 -18.12 -11.67
N GLY A 112 -9.65 -17.07 -10.90
CA GLY A 112 -8.51 -16.19 -11.13
C GLY A 112 -7.19 -16.83 -10.71
N GLN A 113 -6.09 -16.33 -11.27
CA GLN A 113 -4.75 -16.73 -10.84
C GLN A 113 -4.57 -16.43 -9.34
N LYS A 114 -4.18 -17.44 -8.55
CA LYS A 114 -3.87 -17.26 -7.14
C LYS A 114 -2.50 -16.59 -6.97
N LEU A 115 -2.50 -15.40 -6.35
CA LEU A 115 -1.28 -14.69 -5.97
C LEU A 115 -1.25 -14.48 -4.46
N VAL A 116 -0.22 -14.98 -3.80
CA VAL A 116 -0.06 -14.95 -2.34
C VAL A 116 1.00 -13.94 -1.96
N LEU A 117 0.67 -13.01 -1.06
CA LEU A 117 1.64 -12.17 -0.39
C LEU A 117 2.02 -12.82 0.95
N ASP A 118 3.28 -13.21 1.07
CA ASP A 118 3.89 -13.78 2.28
C ASP A 118 4.33 -12.65 3.22
N LEU A 119 3.56 -12.37 4.27
CA LEU A 119 3.79 -11.24 5.19
C LEU A 119 4.54 -11.64 6.47
N GLU A 120 5.18 -12.82 6.51
CA GLU A 120 5.86 -13.32 7.72
C GLU A 120 7.18 -12.59 8.06
N PHE A 121 7.64 -11.68 7.19
CA PHE A 121 8.90 -10.96 7.36
C PHE A 121 8.82 -9.71 8.25
N GLY A 122 7.72 -9.49 8.96
CA GLY A 122 7.50 -8.30 9.80
C GLY A 122 8.65 -8.00 10.77
N HIS A 123 9.24 -9.04 11.34
CA HIS A 123 10.36 -8.95 12.28
C HIS A 123 11.67 -8.41 11.67
N LEU A 124 11.79 -8.37 10.34
CA LEU A 124 12.98 -7.90 9.61
C LEU A 124 12.88 -6.44 9.14
N MET A 125 11.74 -5.81 9.38
CA MET A 125 11.41 -4.48 8.90
C MET A 125 11.24 -3.49 10.05
N SER A 126 11.77 -2.29 9.86
CA SER A 126 11.45 -1.14 10.71
C SER A 126 9.97 -0.75 10.58
N PRO A 127 9.40 0.00 11.55
CA PRO A 127 8.02 0.48 11.45
C PRO A 127 7.72 1.29 10.19
N SER A 128 8.71 2.05 9.68
CA SER A 128 8.58 2.78 8.41
C SER A 128 8.58 1.87 7.18
N GLU A 129 9.32 0.77 7.21
CA GLU A 129 9.34 -0.23 6.14
C GLU A 129 8.03 -1.02 6.13
N ILE A 130 7.51 -1.41 7.31
CA ILE A 130 6.17 -2.01 7.47
C ILE A 130 5.09 -1.08 6.90
N HIS A 131 5.14 0.21 7.25
CA HIS A 131 4.21 1.19 6.70
C HIS A 131 4.28 1.26 5.17
N SER A 132 5.49 1.20 4.60
CA SER A 132 5.66 1.15 3.15
C SER A 132 5.10 -0.13 2.54
N LEU A 133 5.31 -1.29 3.16
CA LEU A 133 4.75 -2.57 2.72
C LEU A 133 3.22 -2.54 2.72
N VAL A 134 2.60 -2.05 3.79
CA VAL A 134 1.13 -1.93 3.90
C VAL A 134 0.57 -1.05 2.78
N HIS A 135 1.26 0.04 2.45
CA HIS A 135 0.91 0.89 1.30
C HIS A 135 1.09 0.17 -0.05
N GLN A 136 2.10 -0.70 -0.19
CA GLN A 136 2.28 -1.53 -1.38
C GLN A 136 1.16 -2.56 -1.51
N VAL A 137 0.73 -3.21 -0.42
CA VAL A 137 -0.43 -4.13 -0.39
C VAL A 137 -1.71 -3.39 -0.80
N MET A 138 -1.94 -2.18 -0.27
CA MET A 138 -3.05 -1.32 -0.69
C MET A 138 -3.02 -1.01 -2.18
N TYR A 139 -1.83 -0.72 -2.72
CA TYR A 139 -1.67 -0.49 -4.14
C TYR A 139 -1.98 -1.76 -4.96
N CYS A 140 -1.49 -2.93 -4.53
CA CYS A 140 -1.77 -4.23 -5.16
C CYS A 140 -3.29 -4.44 -5.32
N TYR A 141 -4.05 -4.27 -4.24
CA TYR A 141 -5.52 -4.40 -4.28
C TYR A 141 -6.16 -3.37 -5.22
N ALA A 142 -5.68 -2.12 -5.18
CA ALA A 142 -6.20 -1.06 -6.03
C ALA A 142 -5.96 -1.31 -7.53
N VAL A 143 -4.78 -1.79 -7.93
CA VAL A 143 -4.49 -2.13 -9.33
C VAL A 143 -5.17 -3.42 -9.76
N ASN A 144 -5.29 -4.41 -8.89
CA ASN A 144 -6.04 -5.64 -9.16
C ASN A 144 -7.51 -5.32 -9.51
N GLY A 145 -8.14 -4.42 -8.76
CA GLY A 145 -9.50 -3.96 -9.05
C GLY A 145 -9.67 -3.13 -10.33
N LYS A 146 -8.56 -2.65 -10.92
CA LYS A 146 -8.56 -1.98 -12.24
C LYS A 146 -8.17 -2.93 -13.38
N SER A 147 -7.67 -4.12 -13.06
CA SER A 147 -7.31 -5.14 -14.05
C SER A 147 -8.55 -5.61 -14.80
N THR A 148 -8.37 -5.87 -16.09
CA THR A 148 -9.35 -6.58 -16.92
C THR A 148 -9.39 -8.07 -16.58
N SER A 149 -8.26 -8.62 -16.12
CA SER A 149 -8.13 -9.98 -15.60
C SER A 149 -7.57 -9.94 -14.16
N PRO A 150 -8.42 -9.70 -13.14
CA PRO A 150 -7.96 -9.68 -11.76
C PRO A 150 -7.48 -11.06 -11.29
N ALA A 151 -6.51 -11.06 -10.38
CA ALA A 151 -6.04 -12.23 -9.65
C ALA A 151 -6.83 -12.45 -8.36
N HIS A 152 -6.82 -13.69 -7.86
CA HIS A 152 -7.24 -14.01 -6.49
C HIS A 152 -6.09 -13.68 -5.53
N LEU A 153 -6.18 -12.52 -4.87
CA LEU A 153 -5.13 -12.10 -3.94
C LEU A 153 -5.33 -12.74 -2.56
N TRP A 154 -4.24 -13.25 -2.00
CA TRP A 154 -4.16 -13.80 -0.66
C TRP A 154 -3.13 -13.02 0.16
N LEU A 155 -3.48 -12.68 1.40
CA LEU A 155 -2.54 -12.15 2.39
C LEU A 155 -2.33 -13.22 3.46
N THR A 156 -1.11 -13.73 3.59
CA THR A 156 -0.76 -14.79 4.55
C THR A 156 0.27 -14.27 5.56
N GLY A 157 0.35 -14.88 6.74
CA GLY A 157 1.24 -14.42 7.81
C GLY A 157 0.82 -13.07 8.41
N CYS A 158 -0.46 -12.70 8.29
CA CYS A 158 -0.99 -11.44 8.81
C CYS A 158 -0.94 -11.41 10.34
N THR A 159 0.19 -10.95 10.90
CA THR A 159 0.41 -10.89 12.36
C THR A 159 1.04 -9.57 12.79
N GLY A 160 0.98 -9.28 14.09
CA GLY A 160 1.66 -8.16 14.74
C GLY A 160 1.32 -6.77 14.16
N GLU A 161 2.37 -5.97 13.94
CA GLU A 161 2.25 -4.59 13.44
C GLU A 161 1.73 -4.52 12.00
N ILE A 162 2.05 -5.50 11.16
CA ILE A 162 1.55 -5.56 9.76
C ILE A 162 0.03 -5.67 9.77
N ASP A 163 -0.53 -6.65 10.49
CA ASP A 163 -1.98 -6.84 10.59
C ASP A 163 -2.68 -5.62 11.20
N SER A 164 -2.08 -5.06 12.26
CA SER A 164 -2.60 -3.85 12.92
C SER A 164 -2.68 -2.64 11.98
N GLN A 165 -1.72 -2.49 11.05
CA GLN A 165 -1.75 -1.41 10.07
C GLN A 165 -2.66 -1.72 8.87
N LEU A 166 -2.73 -2.98 8.41
CA LEU A 166 -3.65 -3.40 7.35
C LEU A 166 -5.11 -3.13 7.75
N LYS A 167 -5.50 -3.47 8.98
CA LYS A 167 -6.85 -3.21 9.52
C LYS A 167 -7.24 -1.73 9.58
N LYS A 168 -6.27 -0.82 9.56
CA LYS A 168 -6.51 0.64 9.54
C LYS A 168 -6.73 1.18 8.12
N LEU A 169 -6.53 0.37 7.08
CA LEU A 169 -6.74 0.81 5.71
C LEU A 169 -8.23 1.02 5.41
N PRO A 170 -8.59 2.08 4.66
CA PRO A 170 -9.99 2.36 4.35
C PRO A 170 -10.69 1.22 3.61
N GLY A 171 -11.75 0.70 4.23
CA GLY A 171 -12.56 -0.37 3.65
C GLY A 171 -11.85 -1.72 3.56
N TYR A 172 -10.72 -1.91 4.28
CA TYR A 172 -9.97 -3.16 4.29
C TYR A 172 -10.87 -4.35 4.56
N GLU A 173 -11.80 -4.24 5.51
CA GLU A 173 -12.79 -5.25 5.85
C GLU A 173 -13.62 -5.72 4.64
N LYS A 174 -13.89 -4.82 3.69
CA LYS A 174 -14.69 -5.07 2.48
C LYS A 174 -13.87 -5.49 1.26
N TRP A 175 -12.55 -5.64 1.39
CA TRP A 175 -11.73 -6.09 0.27
C TRP A 175 -12.05 -7.53 -0.11
N ILE A 176 -12.22 -7.79 -1.40
CA ILE A 176 -12.49 -9.12 -1.95
C ILE A 176 -11.14 -9.82 -2.15
N ILE A 177 -10.61 -10.40 -1.07
CA ILE A 177 -9.31 -11.09 -0.97
C ILE A 177 -9.38 -12.10 0.18
N GLU A 178 -8.47 -13.08 0.19
CA GLU A 178 -8.28 -13.96 1.34
C GLU A 178 -7.26 -13.40 2.33
N ARG A 179 -7.46 -13.66 3.62
CA ARG A 179 -6.64 -13.14 4.70
C ARG A 179 -6.43 -14.20 5.74
N GLU A 180 -5.19 -14.54 5.98
CA GLU A 180 -4.77 -15.60 6.89
C GLU A 180 -3.69 -15.07 7.84
N SER A 181 -3.87 -15.30 9.13
CA SER A 181 -2.83 -15.05 10.13
C SER A 181 -1.72 -16.10 10.08
N ARG A 182 -2.06 -17.31 9.62
CA ARG A 182 -1.15 -18.45 9.45
C ARG A 182 -0.23 -18.27 8.24
N SER A 183 0.86 -19.02 8.20
CA SER A 183 1.79 -19.08 7.06
C SER A 183 1.04 -19.53 5.79
N TYR A 184 1.58 -19.20 4.60
CA TYR A 184 1.02 -19.72 3.34
C TYR A 184 1.06 -21.25 3.27
N ILE A 185 2.04 -21.88 3.93
CA ILE A 185 2.17 -23.34 4.00
C ILE A 185 0.96 -23.93 4.70
N ASP A 186 0.61 -23.38 5.87
CA ASP A 186 -0.48 -23.92 6.68
C ASP A 186 -1.84 -23.57 6.07
N ALA A 187 -1.99 -22.34 5.56
CA ALA A 187 -3.22 -21.86 4.94
C ALA A 187 -3.57 -22.65 3.65
N LEU A 188 -2.57 -23.01 2.86
CA LEU A 188 -2.75 -23.63 1.54
C LEU A 188 -2.13 -25.04 1.47
N HIS A 189 -1.98 -25.72 2.61
CA HIS A 189 -1.30 -27.03 2.73
C HIS A 189 -1.77 -28.10 1.72
N HIS A 190 -3.05 -28.05 1.33
CA HIS A 190 -3.68 -28.97 0.37
C HIS A 190 -3.23 -28.76 -1.09
N GLU A 191 -2.62 -27.62 -1.40
CA GLU A 191 -2.11 -27.26 -2.74
C GLU A 191 -0.58 -27.11 -2.75
N LYS A 192 0.11 -27.77 -1.82
CA LYS A 192 1.58 -27.67 -1.66
C LYS A 192 2.34 -27.82 -2.98
N GLU A 193 1.96 -28.80 -3.81
CA GLU A 193 2.64 -29.10 -5.08
C GLU A 193 2.42 -28.04 -6.16
N ASN A 194 1.37 -27.23 -6.02
CA ASN A 194 1.04 -26.16 -6.96
C ASN A 194 1.73 -24.83 -6.60
N MET A 195 2.45 -24.76 -5.48
CA MET A 195 3.09 -23.53 -5.02
C MET A 195 4.43 -23.25 -5.71
N VAL A 196 4.56 -22.03 -6.20
CA VAL A 196 5.79 -21.48 -6.76
C VAL A 196 6.13 -20.18 -6.06
N TYR A 197 7.29 -20.13 -5.41
CA TYR A 197 7.78 -18.91 -4.79
C TYR A 197 8.57 -18.08 -5.81
N LEU A 198 8.11 -16.84 -6.04
CA LEU A 198 8.74 -15.89 -6.93
C LEU A 198 9.88 -15.17 -6.22
N THR A 199 11.09 -15.31 -6.74
CA THR A 199 12.27 -14.61 -6.24
C THR A 199 13.23 -14.26 -7.39
N ALA A 200 13.85 -13.10 -7.33
CA ALA A 200 14.83 -12.67 -8.34
C ALA A 200 16.09 -13.55 -8.36
N ASP A 201 16.36 -14.28 -7.27
CA ASP A 201 17.51 -15.16 -7.13
C ASP A 201 17.26 -16.60 -7.67
N ALA A 202 16.09 -16.87 -8.27
CA ALA A 202 15.77 -18.21 -8.78
C ALA A 202 16.46 -18.50 -10.12
N GLU A 203 16.99 -19.71 -10.24
CA GLU A 203 17.66 -20.21 -11.45
C GLU A 203 16.68 -20.55 -12.58
N VAL A 204 15.45 -20.96 -12.24
CA VAL A 204 14.43 -21.34 -13.21
C VAL A 204 13.63 -20.11 -13.64
N GLU A 205 13.60 -19.86 -14.95
CA GLU A 205 12.81 -18.77 -15.51
C GLU A 205 11.32 -19.12 -15.60
N LEU A 206 10.47 -18.14 -15.31
CA LEU A 206 9.02 -18.19 -15.45
C LEU A 206 8.64 -17.62 -16.82
N HIS A 207 8.32 -18.49 -17.77
CA HIS A 207 7.89 -18.08 -19.12
C HIS A 207 6.39 -17.83 -19.21
N GLU A 208 5.56 -18.56 -18.48
CA GLU A 208 4.10 -18.46 -18.51
C GLU A 208 3.47 -18.65 -17.13
N LEU A 209 2.32 -18.02 -16.91
CA LEU A 209 1.51 -18.22 -15.71
C LEU A 209 0.54 -19.38 -15.91
N ASP A 210 0.70 -20.42 -15.09
CA ASP A 210 -0.22 -21.55 -14.98
C ASP A 210 -1.31 -21.22 -13.95
N LEU A 211 -2.56 -21.18 -14.41
CA LEU A 211 -3.74 -20.89 -13.57
C LEU A 211 -3.94 -21.91 -12.45
N LYS A 212 -3.38 -23.13 -12.58
CA LYS A 212 -3.42 -24.15 -11.53
C LYS A 212 -2.40 -23.92 -10.43
N LYS A 213 -1.37 -23.10 -10.69
CA LYS A 213 -0.30 -22.80 -9.74
C LYS A 213 -0.66 -21.63 -8.83
N ILE A 214 0.01 -21.59 -7.69
CA ILE A 214 -0.08 -20.53 -6.70
C ILE A 214 1.25 -19.80 -6.67
N TYR A 215 1.26 -18.53 -7.06
CA TYR A 215 2.48 -17.74 -7.09
C TYR A 215 2.63 -16.93 -5.80
N ILE A 216 3.67 -17.24 -5.02
CA ILE A 216 3.97 -16.62 -3.74
C ILE A 216 4.98 -15.50 -3.95
N ILE A 217 4.72 -14.34 -3.35
CA ILE A 217 5.53 -13.12 -3.43
C ILE A 217 5.91 -12.73 -2.01
N GLY A 218 7.21 -12.58 -1.76
CA GLY A 218 7.72 -12.15 -0.46
C GLY A 218 7.28 -10.72 -0.14
N GLY A 219 6.47 -10.55 0.90
CA GLY A 219 6.05 -9.26 1.44
C GLY A 219 7.14 -8.60 2.26
N LEU A 220 8.19 -8.11 1.59
CA LEU A 220 9.38 -7.55 2.23
C LEU A 220 9.75 -6.18 1.63
N VAL A 221 10.03 -5.21 2.49
CA VAL A 221 10.60 -3.91 2.12
C VAL A 221 11.88 -3.69 2.90
N ASP A 222 13.01 -3.97 2.26
CA ASP A 222 14.32 -3.97 2.91
C ASP A 222 15.41 -3.27 2.09
N ARG A 223 15.09 -2.81 0.87
CA ARG A 223 16.03 -2.27 -0.12
C ARG A 223 17.15 -3.24 -0.45
N ASN A 224 16.84 -4.54 -0.55
CA ASN A 224 17.78 -5.61 -0.84
C ASN A 224 18.89 -5.76 0.22
N ARG A 225 18.56 -5.47 1.49
CA ARG A 225 19.42 -5.70 2.66
C ARG A 225 19.57 -7.20 2.94
N TRP A 226 18.50 -7.97 2.73
CA TRP A 226 18.38 -9.39 3.03
C TRP A 226 18.43 -10.24 1.75
N LYS A 227 19.59 -10.27 1.09
CA LYS A 227 19.80 -11.02 -0.15
C LYS A 227 19.46 -12.51 0.02
N GLY A 228 18.74 -13.08 -0.95
CA GLY A 228 18.38 -14.51 -0.98
C GLY A 228 17.47 -14.97 0.14
N ILE A 229 16.84 -14.09 0.93
CA ILE A 229 16.07 -14.53 2.11
C ILE A 229 14.81 -15.33 1.74
N THR A 230 14.06 -14.87 0.75
CA THR A 230 12.90 -15.57 0.21
C THR A 230 13.30 -16.89 -0.44
N GLN A 231 14.44 -16.89 -1.15
CA GLN A 231 15.00 -18.10 -1.74
C GLN A 231 15.38 -19.14 -0.68
N ARG A 232 16.09 -18.74 0.38
CA ARG A 232 16.45 -19.65 1.49
C ARG A 232 15.20 -20.21 2.16
N LYS A 233 14.24 -19.35 2.51
CA LYS A 233 12.97 -19.77 3.11
C LYS A 233 12.26 -20.83 2.26
N ALA A 234 12.11 -20.57 0.96
CA ALA A 234 11.43 -21.51 0.07
C ALA A 234 12.21 -22.83 -0.14
N LYS A 235 13.56 -22.77 -0.24
CA LYS A 235 14.42 -23.97 -0.35
C LYS A 235 14.34 -24.85 0.89
N GLU A 236 14.42 -24.26 2.09
CA GLU A 236 14.31 -24.97 3.37
C GLU A 236 12.98 -25.70 3.51
N GLN A 237 11.92 -25.19 2.87
CA GLN A 237 10.58 -25.76 2.91
C GLN A 237 10.26 -26.68 1.72
N GLY A 238 11.18 -26.80 0.76
CA GLY A 238 11.07 -27.68 -0.40
C GLY A 238 10.10 -27.18 -1.49
N TYR A 239 9.94 -25.87 -1.68
CA TYR A 239 9.08 -25.31 -2.72
C TYR A 239 9.82 -24.97 -4.01
N SER A 240 9.08 -25.02 -5.13
CA SER A 240 9.60 -24.60 -6.43
C SER A 240 9.87 -23.10 -6.45
N LEU A 241 11.01 -22.72 -7.03
CA LEU A 241 11.48 -21.35 -7.15
C LEU A 241 11.48 -20.93 -8.62
N GLN A 242 10.90 -19.78 -8.94
CA GLN A 242 10.98 -19.23 -10.30
C GLN A 242 11.20 -17.72 -10.29
N SER A 243 11.83 -17.21 -11.34
CA SER A 243 12.04 -15.78 -11.59
C SER A 243 11.48 -15.41 -12.98
N PHE A 244 10.74 -14.32 -13.09
CA PHE A 244 10.39 -13.73 -14.39
C PHE A 244 11.33 -12.56 -14.75
N HIS A 245 12.22 -12.19 -13.83
CA HIS A 245 13.21 -11.15 -13.99
C HIS A 245 14.34 -11.29 -12.97
N TRP A 246 15.54 -10.86 -13.35
CA TRP A 246 16.73 -10.86 -12.49
C TRP A 246 16.80 -9.67 -11.52
N ARG A 247 16.02 -8.60 -11.72
CA ARG A 247 16.03 -7.43 -10.83
C ARG A 247 15.13 -7.62 -9.61
N VAL A 248 15.61 -7.11 -8.47
CA VAL A 248 14.80 -6.99 -7.26
C VAL A 248 13.80 -5.83 -7.42
N LEU A 249 12.51 -6.18 -7.46
CA LEU A 249 11.39 -5.24 -7.61
C LEU A 249 10.60 -5.11 -6.30
N THR A 250 9.82 -4.03 -6.16
CA THR A 250 8.93 -3.89 -5.00
C THR A 250 7.72 -4.83 -5.13
N VAL A 251 7.08 -5.17 -4.00
CA VAL A 251 5.92 -6.09 -3.96
C VAL A 251 4.82 -5.65 -4.93
N ASN A 252 4.51 -4.35 -4.92
CA ASN A 252 3.50 -3.81 -5.81
C ASN A 252 3.88 -3.86 -7.29
N GLN A 253 5.17 -3.72 -7.63
CA GLN A 253 5.62 -3.84 -9.01
C GLN A 253 5.50 -5.28 -9.50
N VAL A 254 5.88 -6.26 -8.67
CA VAL A 254 5.73 -7.69 -8.99
C VAL A 254 4.26 -8.01 -9.27
N VAL A 255 3.36 -7.65 -8.36
CA VAL A 255 1.91 -7.90 -8.55
C VAL A 255 1.39 -7.21 -9.80
N GLU A 256 1.74 -5.94 -10.02
CA GLU A 256 1.28 -5.20 -11.20
C GLU A 256 1.79 -5.82 -12.51
N ILE A 257 3.05 -6.28 -12.56
CA ILE A 257 3.61 -6.97 -13.73
C ILE A 257 2.86 -8.28 -13.98
N LEU A 258 2.59 -9.08 -12.95
CA LEU A 258 1.84 -10.32 -13.09
C LEU A 258 0.42 -10.06 -13.60
N LEU A 259 -0.26 -9.03 -13.08
CA LEU A 259 -1.57 -8.63 -13.58
C LEU A 259 -1.50 -8.20 -15.05
N LYS A 260 -0.49 -7.41 -15.45
CA LYS A 260 -0.30 -7.04 -16.86
C LYS A 260 0.02 -8.23 -17.73
N PHE A 261 0.77 -9.20 -17.24
CA PHE A 261 1.04 -10.43 -17.97
C PHE A 261 -0.23 -11.26 -18.17
N LEU A 262 -1.13 -11.31 -17.18
CA LEU A 262 -2.43 -11.96 -17.36
C LEU A 262 -3.25 -11.32 -18.49
N GLU A 263 -3.14 -10.00 -18.69
CA GLU A 263 -3.81 -9.26 -19.76
C GLU A 263 -3.11 -9.39 -21.12
N THR A 264 -1.78 -9.34 -21.16
CA THR A 264 -1.01 -9.23 -22.42
C THR A 264 -0.36 -10.52 -22.88
N LYS A 265 -0.13 -11.47 -21.97
CA LYS A 265 0.67 -12.68 -22.19
C LYS A 265 2.07 -12.39 -22.76
N ASP A 266 2.60 -11.22 -22.42
CA ASP A 266 3.91 -10.74 -22.88
C ASP A 266 4.63 -10.05 -21.71
N TRP A 267 5.75 -10.64 -21.28
CA TRP A 267 6.59 -10.11 -20.21
C TRP A 267 7.17 -8.75 -20.56
N LYS A 268 7.69 -8.57 -21.78
CA LYS A 268 8.27 -7.30 -22.23
C LYS A 268 7.22 -6.20 -22.13
N ALA A 269 6.04 -6.40 -22.72
CA ALA A 269 4.96 -5.43 -22.64
C ALA A 269 4.53 -5.14 -21.18
N SER A 270 4.55 -6.16 -20.31
CA SER A 270 4.20 -6.01 -18.89
C SER A 270 5.23 -5.17 -18.14
N PHE A 271 6.52 -5.42 -18.34
CA PHE A 271 7.59 -4.62 -17.73
C PHE A 271 7.55 -3.16 -18.18
N PHE A 272 7.40 -2.91 -19.48
CA PHE A 272 7.36 -1.54 -20.03
C PHE A 272 6.20 -0.70 -19.48
N LYS A 273 5.07 -1.34 -19.13
CA LYS A 273 3.92 -0.66 -18.53
C LYS A 273 4.13 -0.28 -17.07
N VAL A 274 4.91 -1.06 -16.32
CA VAL A 274 5.03 -0.94 -14.85
C VAL A 274 6.32 -0.26 -14.41
N ILE A 275 7.44 -0.57 -15.08
CA ILE A 275 8.75 -0.05 -14.71
C ILE A 275 8.96 1.30 -15.42
N PRO A 276 9.25 2.40 -14.69
CA PRO A 276 9.52 3.69 -15.31
C PRO A 276 10.66 3.61 -16.32
N GLN A 277 10.46 4.15 -17.53
CA GLN A 277 11.40 4.05 -18.66
C GLN A 277 12.84 4.50 -18.34
N ARG A 278 13.02 5.49 -17.46
CA ARG A 278 14.36 5.90 -16.98
C ARG A 278 15.19 4.76 -16.38
N LYS A 279 14.54 3.74 -15.81
CA LYS A 279 15.20 2.54 -15.26
C LYS A 279 15.42 1.45 -16.30
N ILE A 280 14.86 1.59 -17.50
CA ILE A 280 14.99 0.63 -18.59
C ILE A 280 16.16 1.04 -19.49
N CYS A 281 16.33 2.34 -19.78
CA CYS A 281 17.39 2.83 -20.67
C CYS A 281 18.81 2.88 -20.05
N GLU A 282 18.97 2.77 -18.73
CA GLU A 282 20.31 2.75 -18.11
C GLU A 282 21.05 1.41 -18.33
N GLU A 283 20.39 0.38 -18.85
CA GLU A 283 20.91 -0.99 -18.83
C GLU A 283 20.38 -1.83 -20.02
N GLU A 284 20.80 -1.50 -21.24
CA GLU A 284 20.98 -2.57 -22.23
C GLU A 284 22.12 -3.46 -21.73
N PRO A 285 21.97 -4.80 -21.71
CA PRO A 285 23.06 -5.67 -21.30
C PRO A 285 24.16 -5.58 -22.36
N GLU A 286 25.33 -5.05 -21.99
CA GLU A 286 26.57 -5.44 -22.65
C GLU A 286 26.59 -6.97 -22.66
N SER A 287 26.64 -7.52 -23.87
CA SER A 287 26.76 -8.95 -24.16
C SER A 287 27.70 -9.59 -23.16
N ARG A 288 27.23 -10.62 -22.43
CA ARG A 288 28.12 -11.59 -21.82
C ARG A 288 28.96 -12.18 -22.95
N ASN A 289 30.18 -11.67 -23.12
CA ASN A 289 31.21 -12.37 -23.86
C ASN A 289 31.37 -13.73 -23.21
N GLU A 290 30.99 -14.76 -23.97
CA GLU A 290 31.57 -16.07 -23.84
C GLU A 290 33.07 -15.92 -24.10
N ASP A 291 33.90 -16.24 -23.10
CA ASP A 291 35.28 -16.59 -23.34
C ASP A 291 35.54 -17.96 -22.70
N ALA A 292 36.14 -18.80 -23.54
CA ALA A 292 36.55 -20.17 -23.32
C ALA A 292 37.71 -20.31 -22.31
#